data_AF-A0A842R6Y8-F1
#
_entry.id   AF-A0A842R6Y8-F1
#
_cell.length_a   1.000
_cell.length_b   1.000
_cell.length_c   1.000
_cell.angle_alpha   90.00
_cell.angle_beta   90.00
_cell.angle_gamma   90.00
#
_symmetry.space_group_name_H-M   'P 1'
#
loop_
_entity.id
_entity.type
_entity.pdbx_description
1 polymer ?
#
loop_
_entity_poly.entity_id
_entity_poly.type
_entity_poly.pdbx_seq_one_letter_code
_entity_poly.pdbx_strand_id
1 'polypeptide(L)'
;MVRNKRKKEITLIGRLLTPLITPRPSYKQNGCWVRILRDLETEKKGKLSIVGKVVKGERKAPTLLRGFRGFVKVSYVDESEERAREKITTFLSQDHLGSDTNEGYGEVDWIELQVADYQPQQPPKWKKLKFRRGLGPDYPKELQRLIIALLLHDFVHTEKHQSKIYEEVAIEDEEIREACVHHHNSLKENELLPLLQYYDGLASYIGQKKPYKSTTRYYAHEGKIDFKALAKEIEKRQHSAYQLYQFVYQSKELTRLVKSMDYKGSLRNHLLLMVNLAINDYRRGKLRTKNDTFQIVSSSATDA
;
A
#
# COMPACT_ATOMS: atom_id res chain seq x y z
N MET A 1 11.80 39.64 -17.26
CA MET A 1 10.50 38.98 -17.50
C MET A 1 10.72 37.70 -18.29
N VAL A 2 10.73 36.55 -17.62
CA VAL A 2 10.75 35.25 -18.33
C VAL A 2 9.33 35.03 -18.84
N ARG A 3 9.10 35.15 -20.15
CA ARG A 3 7.83 34.74 -20.77
C ARG A 3 7.65 33.26 -20.44
N ASN A 4 6.68 32.93 -19.57
CA ASN A 4 6.23 31.55 -19.37
C ASN A 4 5.68 31.08 -20.72
N LYS A 5 6.52 30.45 -21.54
CA LYS A 5 6.08 29.80 -22.77
C LYS A 5 5.14 28.67 -22.34
N ARG A 6 3.88 28.75 -22.77
CA ARG A 6 2.90 27.69 -22.51
C ARG A 6 3.41 26.42 -23.18
N LYS A 7 3.62 25.38 -22.39
CA LYS A 7 4.02 24.07 -22.91
C LYS A 7 2.81 23.43 -23.60
N LYS A 8 3.07 22.68 -24.65
CA LYS A 8 2.09 21.85 -25.34
C LYS A 8 2.30 20.39 -24.94
N GLU A 9 1.21 19.67 -24.72
CA GLU A 9 1.21 18.22 -24.61
C GLU A 9 0.66 17.64 -25.90
N ILE A 10 1.43 16.77 -26.53
CA ILE A 10 0.95 15.95 -27.64
C ILE A 10 0.75 14.55 -27.10
N THR A 11 -0.37 13.94 -27.48
CA THR A 11 -0.76 12.61 -27.03
C THR A 11 -1.17 11.78 -28.24
N LEU A 12 -0.53 10.63 -28.41
CA LEU A 12 -0.94 9.60 -29.34
C LEU A 12 -1.64 8.47 -28.60
N ILE A 13 -2.83 8.10 -29.08
CA ILE A 13 -3.68 7.07 -28.50
C ILE A 13 -3.77 5.91 -29.47
N GLY A 14 -3.53 4.70 -28.97
CA GLY A 14 -3.69 3.46 -29.72
C GLY A 14 -4.43 2.40 -28.92
N ARG A 15 -5.00 1.43 -29.62
CA ARG A 15 -5.62 0.23 -29.05
C ARG A 15 -4.61 -0.91 -29.12
N LEU A 16 -4.39 -1.59 -27.99
CA LEU A 16 -3.59 -2.81 -27.97
C LEU A 16 -4.40 -3.96 -28.54
N LEU A 17 -3.98 -4.48 -29.69
CA LEU A 17 -4.56 -5.68 -30.32
C LEU A 17 -4.09 -6.94 -29.59
N THR A 18 -2.82 -6.96 -29.18
CA THR A 18 -2.24 -8.02 -28.36
C THR A 18 -1.71 -7.47 -27.02
N PRO A 19 -1.54 -8.31 -25.98
CA PRO A 19 -1.01 -7.85 -24.69
C PRO A 19 0.37 -7.22 -24.86
N LEU A 20 0.57 -6.04 -24.27
CA LEU A 20 1.88 -5.41 -24.17
C LEU A 20 2.62 -5.97 -22.95
N ILE A 21 3.72 -6.68 -23.18
CA ILE A 21 4.56 -7.24 -22.12
C ILE A 21 5.40 -6.13 -21.48
N THR A 22 5.13 -5.82 -20.22
CA THR A 22 5.85 -4.80 -19.45
C THR A 22 5.66 -5.02 -17.95
N PRO A 23 6.66 -4.68 -17.10
CA PRO A 23 6.52 -4.79 -15.66
C PRO A 23 5.51 -3.80 -15.05
N ARG A 24 5.21 -2.69 -15.72
CA ARG A 24 4.36 -1.61 -15.19
C ARG A 24 3.44 -1.02 -16.27
N PRO A 25 2.20 -0.64 -15.93
CA PRO A 25 1.27 -0.03 -16.88
C PRO A 25 1.62 1.43 -17.20
N SER A 26 2.72 1.96 -16.68
CA SER A 26 3.19 3.31 -17.00
C SER A 26 4.71 3.37 -16.90
N TYR A 27 5.36 3.88 -17.94
CA TYR A 27 6.81 3.94 -18.07
C TYR A 27 7.24 5.04 -19.06
N LYS A 28 8.55 5.32 -19.12
CA LYS A 28 9.11 6.22 -20.14
C LYS A 28 9.80 5.41 -21.24
N GLN A 29 9.59 5.80 -22.49
CA GLN A 29 10.27 5.24 -23.66
C GLN A 29 10.62 6.38 -24.61
N ASN A 30 11.88 6.46 -25.04
CA ASN A 30 12.38 7.50 -25.96
C ASN A 30 12.08 8.96 -25.53
N GLY A 31 11.93 9.20 -24.22
CA GLY A 31 11.57 10.50 -23.66
C GLY A 31 10.06 10.73 -23.50
N CYS A 32 9.22 9.91 -24.15
CA CYS A 32 7.76 9.96 -24.05
C CYS A 32 7.27 9.16 -22.84
N TRP A 33 6.16 9.60 -22.25
CA TRP A 33 5.44 8.84 -21.23
C TRP A 33 4.44 7.90 -21.90
N VAL A 34 4.59 6.61 -21.66
CA VAL A 34 3.66 5.58 -22.12
C VAL A 34 2.79 5.15 -20.95
N ARG A 35 1.48 5.20 -21.11
CA ARG A 35 0.48 4.72 -20.12
C ARG A 35 -0.46 3.73 -20.78
N ILE A 36 -0.73 2.64 -20.08
CA ILE A 36 -1.67 1.60 -20.50
C ILE A 36 -2.92 1.73 -19.66
N LEU A 37 -4.04 1.97 -20.33
CA LEU A 37 -5.34 2.22 -19.75
C LEU A 37 -6.27 1.05 -20.07
N ARG A 38 -7.17 0.72 -19.16
CA ARG A 38 -8.22 -0.26 -19.41
C ARG A 38 -9.26 0.31 -20.37
N ASP A 39 -9.53 1.61 -20.23
CA ASP A 39 -10.57 2.37 -20.90
C ASP A 39 -10.09 3.83 -20.98
N LEU A 40 -10.42 4.52 -22.07
CA LEU A 40 -10.06 5.92 -22.31
C LEU A 40 -10.86 6.88 -21.42
N GLU A 41 -12.14 6.59 -21.13
CA GLU A 41 -13.04 7.50 -20.39
C GLU A 41 -12.71 7.52 -18.90
N THR A 42 -12.44 6.34 -18.32
CA THR A 42 -12.23 6.22 -16.87
C THR A 42 -10.79 6.44 -16.43
N GLU A 43 -9.85 6.53 -17.39
CA GLU A 43 -8.39 6.53 -17.19
C GLU A 43 -7.89 5.46 -16.19
N LYS A 44 -8.64 4.36 -16.01
CA LYS A 44 -8.27 3.27 -15.11
C LYS A 44 -7.05 2.54 -15.65
N LYS A 45 -6.16 2.09 -14.75
CA LYS A 45 -4.97 1.31 -15.12
C LYS A 45 -5.34 0.10 -15.98
N GLY A 46 -4.49 -0.19 -16.97
CA GLY A 46 -4.63 -1.32 -17.90
C GLY A 46 -4.95 -2.64 -17.22
N LYS A 47 -5.74 -3.48 -17.89
CA LYS A 47 -6.12 -4.79 -17.37
C LYS A 47 -4.91 -5.71 -17.40
N LEU A 48 -4.46 -6.15 -16.24
CA LEU A 48 -3.39 -7.13 -16.10
C LEU A 48 -3.79 -8.42 -16.83
N SER A 49 -2.88 -8.93 -17.65
CA SER A 49 -3.02 -10.20 -18.35
C SER A 49 -1.77 -11.04 -18.08
N ILE A 50 -1.96 -12.32 -17.77
CA ILE A 50 -0.86 -13.28 -17.69
C ILE A 50 -0.90 -14.06 -18.99
N VAL A 51 0.20 -14.05 -19.74
CA VAL A 51 0.31 -14.76 -21.00
C VAL A 51 1.25 -15.93 -20.80
N GLY A 52 0.79 -17.14 -21.10
CA GLY A 52 1.60 -18.35 -21.05
C GLY A 52 2.18 -18.66 -22.42
N LYS A 53 3.50 -18.78 -22.52
CA LYS A 53 4.17 -19.29 -23.72
C LYS A 53 4.34 -20.80 -23.64
N VAL A 54 3.80 -21.52 -24.62
CA VAL A 54 4.00 -22.97 -24.77
C VAL A 54 5.02 -23.21 -25.88
N VAL A 55 6.13 -23.88 -25.56
CA VAL A 55 7.14 -24.27 -26.55
C VAL A 55 6.78 -25.64 -27.10
N LYS A 56 6.50 -25.71 -28.41
CA LYS A 56 6.13 -26.96 -29.08
C LYS A 56 7.27 -27.98 -28.91
N GLY A 57 6.95 -29.16 -28.38
CA GLY A 57 7.91 -30.25 -28.17
C GLY A 57 8.57 -30.29 -26.78
N GLU A 58 8.40 -29.26 -25.94
CA GLU A 58 8.88 -29.28 -24.56
C GLU A 58 7.75 -29.61 -23.56
N ARG A 59 7.94 -30.61 -22.70
CA ARG A 59 7.06 -30.89 -21.55
C ARG A 59 7.41 -30.00 -20.35
N LYS A 60 7.55 -28.68 -20.58
CA LYS A 60 7.78 -27.71 -19.50
C LYS A 60 6.51 -26.92 -19.25
N ALA A 61 6.32 -26.49 -17.99
CA ALA A 61 5.25 -25.54 -17.66
C ALA A 61 5.44 -24.25 -18.48
N PRO A 62 4.36 -23.62 -18.96
CA PRO A 62 4.46 -22.43 -19.79
C PRO A 62 5.15 -21.30 -19.03
N THR A 63 6.02 -20.55 -19.72
CA THR A 63 6.62 -19.35 -19.13
C THR A 63 5.53 -18.30 -19.02
N LEU A 64 5.25 -17.85 -17.80
CA LEU A 64 4.23 -16.85 -17.52
C LEU A 64 4.82 -15.44 -17.65
N LEU A 65 4.40 -14.72 -18.68
CA LEU A 65 4.77 -13.32 -18.92
C LEU A 65 3.66 -12.40 -18.43
N ARG A 66 4.07 -11.29 -17.82
CA ARG A 66 3.16 -10.26 -17.33
C ARG A 66 2.94 -9.22 -18.43
N GLY A 67 1.70 -9.08 -18.88
CA GLY A 67 1.31 -8.07 -19.86
C GLY A 67 0.09 -7.25 -19.44
N PHE A 68 -0.23 -6.26 -20.25
CA PHE A 68 -1.43 -5.43 -20.07
C PHE A 68 -2.21 -5.33 -21.38
N ARG A 69 -3.54 -5.27 -21.28
CA ARG A 69 -4.47 -5.04 -22.40
C ARG A 69 -5.25 -3.74 -22.20
N GLY A 70 -5.75 -3.20 -23.31
CA GLY A 70 -6.60 -2.01 -23.36
C GLY A 70 -6.08 -1.00 -24.37
N PHE A 71 -5.92 0.24 -23.93
CA PHE A 71 -5.43 1.34 -24.76
C PHE A 71 -4.04 1.77 -24.30
N VAL A 72 -3.22 2.22 -25.23
CA VAL A 72 -1.93 2.86 -24.96
C VAL A 72 -2.04 4.35 -25.25
N LYS A 73 -1.54 5.16 -24.33
CA LYS A 73 -1.46 6.62 -24.42
C LYS A 73 0.01 7.00 -24.33
N VAL A 74 0.57 7.52 -25.42
CA VAL A 74 1.95 8.01 -25.49
C VAL A 74 1.90 9.54 -25.48
N SER A 75 2.44 10.18 -24.45
CA SER A 75 2.46 11.64 -24.37
C SER A 75 3.86 12.22 -24.21
N TYR A 76 4.04 13.42 -24.78
CA TYR A 76 5.27 14.19 -24.69
C TYR A 76 4.93 15.67 -24.52
N VAL A 77 5.69 16.35 -23.68
CA VAL A 77 5.45 17.75 -23.30
C VAL A 77 6.67 18.57 -23.65
N ASP A 78 6.49 19.59 -24.49
CA ASP A 78 7.55 20.49 -24.93
C ASP A 78 7.04 21.93 -25.05
N GLU A 79 7.96 22.88 -25.15
CA GLU A 79 7.63 24.27 -25.49
C GLU A 79 7.41 24.46 -26.99
N SER A 80 7.99 23.59 -27.83
CA SER A 80 7.81 23.56 -29.29
C SER A 80 6.87 22.42 -29.67
N GLU A 81 5.74 22.75 -30.30
CA GLU A 81 4.81 21.77 -30.83
C GLU A 81 5.47 20.87 -31.89
N GLU A 82 6.30 21.44 -32.78
CA GLU A 82 7.01 20.69 -33.82
C GLU A 82 7.91 19.61 -33.23
N ARG A 83 8.74 19.95 -32.24
CA ARG A 83 9.60 18.96 -31.55
C ARG A 83 8.79 17.88 -30.84
N ALA A 84 7.65 18.25 -30.26
CA ALA A 84 6.76 17.29 -29.62
C ALA A 84 6.10 16.36 -30.64
N ARG A 85 5.72 16.87 -31.81
CA ARG A 85 5.16 16.08 -32.91
C ARG A 85 6.19 15.09 -33.42
N GLU A 86 7.39 15.56 -33.75
CA GLU A 86 8.48 14.70 -34.23
C GLU A 86 8.75 13.53 -33.29
N LYS A 87 8.81 13.79 -31.97
CA LYS A 87 9.01 12.74 -30.97
C LYS A 87 7.89 11.70 -30.98
N ILE A 88 6.64 12.11 -31.09
CA ILE A 88 5.51 11.19 -31.11
C ILE A 88 5.32 10.49 -32.45
N THR A 89 5.67 11.13 -33.57
CA THR A 89 5.60 10.53 -34.90
C THR A 89 6.49 9.29 -35.00
N THR A 90 7.58 9.20 -34.23
CA THR A 90 8.38 7.97 -34.15
C THR A 90 7.63 6.75 -33.61
N PHE A 91 6.52 6.95 -32.90
CA PHE A 91 5.63 5.88 -32.44
C PHE A 91 4.56 5.53 -33.47
N LEU A 92 4.13 6.47 -34.32
CA LEU A 92 3.21 6.18 -35.42
C LEU A 92 3.78 5.17 -36.41
N SER A 93 5.10 5.11 -36.56
CA SER A 93 5.78 4.12 -37.40
C SER A 93 6.01 2.77 -36.69
N GLN A 94 5.54 2.59 -35.45
CA GLN A 94 5.71 1.35 -34.70
C GLN A 94 4.38 0.62 -34.62
N ASP A 95 4.32 -0.55 -35.26
CA ASP A 95 3.16 -1.45 -35.16
C ASP A 95 3.14 -2.22 -33.84
N HIS A 96 4.29 -2.29 -33.14
CA HIS A 96 4.46 -3.05 -31.91
C HIS A 96 5.21 -2.25 -30.84
N LEU A 97 4.84 -2.45 -29.58
CA LEU A 97 5.47 -1.83 -28.41
C LEU A 97 5.84 -2.87 -27.34
N GLY A 98 6.87 -2.57 -26.54
CA GLY A 98 7.28 -3.40 -25.42
C GLY A 98 8.28 -4.49 -25.80
N SER A 99 8.24 -5.62 -25.07
CA SER A 99 9.13 -6.76 -25.28
C SER A 99 8.44 -7.89 -26.06
N ASP A 100 9.24 -8.77 -26.65
CA ASP A 100 8.78 -9.97 -27.37
C ASP A 100 7.86 -9.65 -28.57
N THR A 101 8.12 -8.52 -29.25
CA THR A 101 7.34 -8.08 -30.43
C THR A 101 7.45 -9.03 -31.61
N ASN A 102 8.58 -9.73 -31.74
CA ASN A 102 8.78 -10.81 -32.70
C ASN A 102 7.83 -12.02 -32.48
N GLU A 103 7.22 -12.12 -31.30
CA GLU A 103 6.19 -13.12 -30.97
C GLU A 103 4.77 -12.58 -31.16
N GLY A 104 4.62 -11.37 -31.72
CA GLY A 104 3.34 -10.71 -31.95
C GLY A 104 2.78 -9.97 -30.73
N TYR A 105 3.56 -9.78 -29.66
CA TYR A 105 3.12 -9.04 -28.48
C TYR A 105 3.23 -7.53 -28.64
N GLY A 106 2.30 -6.83 -27.99
CA GLY A 106 2.22 -5.38 -27.96
C GLY A 106 1.88 -4.74 -29.30
N GLU A 107 1.18 -5.44 -30.18
CA GLU A 107 0.65 -4.91 -31.43
C GLU A 107 -0.36 -3.78 -31.12
N VAL A 108 -0.23 -2.66 -31.84
CA VAL A 108 -0.98 -1.43 -31.59
C VAL A 108 -1.66 -0.95 -32.87
N ASP A 109 -2.95 -0.67 -32.76
CA ASP A 109 -3.70 0.08 -33.77
C ASP A 109 -3.81 1.55 -33.31
N TRP A 110 -3.16 2.48 -34.01
CA TRP A 110 -3.14 3.89 -33.65
C TRP A 110 -4.42 4.60 -34.08
N ILE A 111 -5.13 5.19 -33.13
CA ILE A 111 -6.50 5.69 -33.32
C ILE A 111 -6.50 7.21 -33.48
N GLU A 112 -5.78 7.92 -32.62
CA GLU A 112 -5.95 9.37 -32.49
C GLU A 112 -4.67 10.07 -32.04
N LEU A 113 -4.41 11.25 -32.64
CA LEU A 113 -3.38 12.19 -32.20
C LEU A 113 -4.05 13.46 -31.67
N GLN A 114 -3.82 13.77 -30.40
CA GLN A 114 -4.35 14.95 -29.72
C GLN A 114 -3.24 15.94 -29.39
N VAL A 115 -3.54 17.23 -29.54
CA VAL A 115 -2.68 18.35 -29.14
C VAL A 115 -3.43 19.22 -28.15
N ALA A 116 -2.87 19.41 -26.96
CA ALA A 116 -3.48 20.22 -25.92
C ALA A 116 -2.46 21.17 -25.28
N ASP A 117 -2.96 22.24 -24.65
CA ASP A 117 -2.14 23.02 -23.72
C ASP A 117 -1.81 22.14 -22.50
N TYR A 118 -0.52 22.02 -22.17
CA TYR A 118 -0.11 21.23 -21.03
C TYR A 118 -0.58 21.92 -19.74
N GLN A 119 -1.54 21.29 -19.07
CA GLN A 119 -1.90 21.63 -17.72
C GLN A 119 -1.13 20.71 -16.77
N PRO A 120 -0.16 21.22 -15.99
CA PRO A 120 0.50 20.39 -15.00
C PRO A 120 -0.53 19.89 -14.00
N GLN A 121 -0.89 18.60 -14.11
CA GLN A 121 -1.62 17.92 -13.05
C GLN A 121 -0.74 18.02 -11.80
N GLN A 122 -1.18 18.79 -10.81
CA GLN A 122 -0.53 18.73 -9.50
C GLN A 122 -0.61 17.28 -9.07
N PRO A 123 0.54 16.61 -8.82
CA PRO A 123 0.48 15.27 -8.27
C PRO A 123 -0.41 15.35 -7.03
N PRO A 124 -1.35 14.40 -6.84
CA PRO A 124 -2.16 14.41 -5.63
C PRO A 124 -1.18 14.55 -4.47
N LYS A 125 -1.38 15.58 -3.63
CA LYS A 125 -0.49 15.79 -2.48
C LYS A 125 -0.67 14.58 -1.59
N TRP A 126 0.18 13.57 -1.77
CA TRP A 126 0.31 12.45 -0.86
C TRP A 126 0.77 13.06 0.45
N LYS A 127 -0.19 13.47 1.29
CA LYS A 127 0.10 13.88 2.66
C LYS A 127 0.76 12.65 3.27
N LYS A 128 2.08 12.74 3.53
CA LYS A 128 2.79 11.71 4.28
C LYS A 128 1.94 11.39 5.50
N LEU A 129 1.56 10.13 5.68
CA LEU A 129 0.88 9.68 6.89
C LEU A 129 1.80 10.04 8.07
N LYS A 130 1.44 11.11 8.78
CA LYS A 130 2.14 11.54 9.99
C LYS A 130 1.43 10.86 11.15
N PHE A 131 2.19 10.11 11.94
CA PHE A 131 1.68 9.62 13.21
C PHE A 131 1.49 10.79 14.16
N ARG A 132 0.39 10.76 14.91
CA ARG A 132 0.11 11.74 15.97
C ARG A 132 1.20 11.62 17.04
N ARG A 133 1.61 12.77 17.62
CA ARG A 133 2.64 12.83 18.69
C ARG A 133 2.13 12.35 20.06
N GLY A 134 0.85 11.98 20.13
CA GLY A 134 0.17 11.52 21.34
C GLY A 134 -1.28 11.16 21.03
N LEU A 135 -1.93 10.51 21.98
CA LEU A 135 -3.37 10.29 21.98
C LEU A 135 -4.07 11.58 22.46
N GLY A 136 -5.23 11.91 21.91
CA GLY A 136 -6.10 12.95 22.47
C GLY A 136 -6.66 12.53 23.84
N PRO A 137 -7.05 13.49 24.70
CA PRO A 137 -7.43 13.20 26.09
C PRO A 137 -8.74 12.41 26.22
N ASP A 138 -9.70 12.60 25.31
CA ASP A 138 -11.09 12.15 25.52
C ASP A 138 -11.59 11.22 24.40
N TYR A 139 -11.04 10.01 24.31
CA TYR A 139 -11.62 8.98 23.45
C TYR A 139 -12.61 8.10 24.23
N PRO A 140 -13.72 7.63 23.61
CA PRO A 140 -14.64 6.71 24.26
C PRO A 140 -13.94 5.44 24.76
N LYS A 141 -14.46 4.82 25.82
CA LYS A 141 -13.87 3.65 26.46
C LYS A 141 -13.64 2.51 25.47
N GLU A 142 -14.61 2.28 24.59
CA GLU A 142 -14.54 1.25 23.56
C GLU A 142 -13.35 1.51 22.63
N LEU A 143 -13.12 2.78 22.25
CA LEU A 143 -12.03 3.14 21.33
C LEU A 143 -10.69 3.00 22.04
N GLN A 144 -10.63 3.33 23.33
CA GLN A 144 -9.44 3.09 24.15
C GLN A 144 -9.12 1.59 24.22
N ARG A 145 -10.11 0.71 24.43
CA ARG A 145 -9.93 -0.75 24.43
C ARG A 145 -9.43 -1.27 23.08
N LEU A 146 -10.03 -0.80 21.97
CA LEU A 146 -9.53 -1.12 20.63
C LEU A 146 -8.08 -0.65 20.43
N ILE A 147 -7.74 0.57 20.85
CA ILE A 147 -6.38 1.09 20.74
C ILE A 147 -5.39 0.22 21.52
N ILE A 148 -5.74 -0.20 22.74
CA ILE A 148 -4.91 -1.09 23.55
C ILE A 148 -4.72 -2.43 22.81
N ALA A 149 -5.80 -3.05 22.33
CA ALA A 149 -5.73 -4.30 21.59
C ALA A 149 -4.84 -4.19 20.34
N LEU A 150 -5.00 -3.12 19.54
CA LEU A 150 -4.14 -2.85 18.38
C LEU A 150 -2.67 -2.68 18.76
N LEU A 151 -2.38 -2.07 19.91
CA LEU A 151 -1.00 -1.88 20.38
C LEU A 151 -0.40 -3.16 20.97
N LEU A 152 -1.21 -4.11 21.45
CA LEU A 152 -0.74 -5.32 22.15
C LEU A 152 -0.69 -6.60 21.28
N HIS A 153 -1.47 -6.68 20.19
CA HIS A 153 -1.66 -7.93 19.42
C HIS A 153 -0.37 -8.62 18.94
N ASP A 154 0.71 -7.86 18.70
CA ASP A 154 2.00 -8.37 18.24
C ASP A 154 2.92 -8.84 19.39
N PHE A 155 2.51 -8.68 20.65
CA PHE A 155 3.30 -9.05 21.84
C PHE A 155 2.83 -10.34 22.53
N VAL A 156 1.90 -11.06 21.93
CA VAL A 156 1.38 -12.35 22.41
C VAL A 156 1.74 -13.49 21.45
N HIS A 157 1.74 -14.72 21.98
CA HIS A 157 1.85 -15.91 21.15
C HIS A 157 0.50 -16.20 20.48
N THR A 158 0.55 -16.59 19.20
CA THR A 158 -0.59 -17.08 18.45
C THR A 158 -0.24 -18.41 17.80
N GLU A 159 -1.23 -19.11 17.27
CA GLU A 159 -1.00 -20.33 16.49
C GLU A 159 -0.10 -20.11 15.26
N LYS A 160 -0.08 -18.89 14.70
CA LYS A 160 0.68 -18.59 13.47
C LYS A 160 2.05 -17.97 13.74
N HIS A 161 2.27 -17.34 14.90
CA HIS A 161 3.55 -16.70 15.20
C HIS A 161 3.81 -16.53 16.69
N GLN A 162 5.10 -16.45 17.02
CA GLN A 162 5.55 -16.01 18.34
C GLN A 162 5.47 -14.49 18.52
N SER A 163 5.47 -14.05 19.77
CA SER A 163 5.58 -12.63 20.15
C SER A 163 6.73 -11.94 19.39
N LYS A 164 6.50 -10.73 18.91
CA LYS A 164 7.50 -9.97 18.14
C LYS A 164 8.68 -9.51 18.99
N ILE A 165 8.53 -9.52 20.31
CA ILE A 165 9.61 -9.19 21.25
C ILE A 165 10.21 -10.44 21.91
N TYR A 166 9.89 -11.65 21.44
CA TYR A 166 10.37 -12.94 21.98
C TYR A 166 9.98 -13.26 23.43
N GLU A 167 9.41 -12.30 24.15
CA GLU A 167 8.80 -12.46 25.47
C GLU A 167 7.29 -12.19 25.35
N GLU A 168 6.50 -12.96 26.06
CA GLU A 168 5.05 -12.80 26.08
C GLU A 168 4.64 -11.75 27.11
N VAL A 169 3.76 -10.84 26.70
CA VAL A 169 3.16 -9.83 27.59
C VAL A 169 1.90 -10.40 28.22
N ALA A 170 1.81 -10.36 29.54
CA ALA A 170 0.59 -10.72 30.26
C ALA A 170 -0.48 -9.62 30.09
N ILE A 171 -1.55 -9.92 29.35
CA ILE A 171 -2.68 -9.01 29.15
C ILE A 171 -3.75 -9.27 30.23
N GLU A 172 -4.06 -8.26 31.03
CA GLU A 172 -5.01 -8.39 32.15
C GLU A 172 -6.49 -8.31 31.76
N ASP A 173 -6.84 -7.49 30.76
CA ASP A 173 -8.23 -7.41 30.25
C ASP A 173 -8.49 -8.64 29.37
N GLU A 174 -9.35 -9.53 29.85
CA GLU A 174 -9.61 -10.85 29.24
C GLU A 174 -10.14 -10.75 27.80
N GLU A 175 -11.01 -9.77 27.52
CA GLU A 175 -11.55 -9.59 26.17
C GLU A 175 -10.47 -9.08 25.21
N ILE A 176 -9.58 -8.20 25.68
CA ILE A 176 -8.41 -7.75 24.90
C ILE A 176 -7.44 -8.92 24.69
N ARG A 177 -7.21 -9.74 25.73
CA ARG A 177 -6.33 -10.91 25.67
C ARG A 177 -6.82 -11.90 24.62
N GLU A 178 -8.11 -12.26 24.66
CA GLU A 178 -8.73 -13.15 23.67
C GLU A 178 -8.62 -12.58 22.25
N ALA A 179 -8.92 -11.29 22.06
CA ALA A 179 -8.80 -10.65 20.75
C ALA A 179 -7.36 -10.70 20.21
N CYS A 180 -6.37 -10.47 21.08
CA CYS A 180 -4.95 -10.49 20.72
C CYS A 180 -4.46 -11.92 20.41
N VAL A 181 -4.82 -12.93 21.21
CA VAL A 181 -4.37 -14.31 21.00
C VAL A 181 -4.99 -14.92 19.74
N HIS A 182 -6.25 -14.57 19.45
CA HIS A 182 -7.00 -15.16 18.35
C HIS A 182 -7.09 -14.29 17.10
N HIS A 183 -6.30 -13.21 16.97
CA HIS A 183 -6.37 -12.32 15.81
C HIS A 183 -6.10 -12.97 14.45
N HIS A 184 -5.58 -14.19 14.41
CA HIS A 184 -5.40 -14.96 13.17
C HIS A 184 -6.52 -15.96 12.87
N ASN A 185 -7.48 -16.10 13.78
CA ASN A 185 -8.53 -17.11 13.78
C ASN A 185 -9.89 -16.46 13.48
N SER A 186 -10.83 -17.24 12.96
CA SER A 186 -12.20 -16.79 12.71
C SER A 186 -13.12 -17.14 13.89
N LEU A 187 -12.91 -16.50 15.04
CA LEU A 187 -13.82 -16.59 16.17
C LEU A 187 -14.84 -15.45 16.08
N LYS A 188 -16.13 -15.71 16.39
CA LYS A 188 -17.20 -14.69 16.28
C LYS A 188 -17.59 -14.06 17.62
N GLU A 189 -17.08 -14.56 18.74
CA GLU A 189 -17.58 -14.23 20.07
C GLU A 189 -16.97 -12.96 20.68
N ASN A 190 -15.93 -12.39 20.05
CA ASN A 190 -15.22 -11.21 20.56
C ASN A 190 -15.42 -10.00 19.63
N GLU A 191 -15.90 -8.88 20.18
CA GLU A 191 -16.24 -7.68 19.40
C GLU A 191 -15.02 -6.91 18.87
N LEU A 192 -13.89 -6.96 19.58
CA LEU A 192 -12.66 -6.30 19.18
C LEU A 192 -11.97 -7.03 18.03
N LEU A 193 -12.15 -8.35 17.95
CA LEU A 193 -11.42 -9.23 17.05
C LEU A 193 -11.59 -8.84 15.56
N PRO A 194 -12.81 -8.63 15.00
CA PRO A 194 -12.96 -8.23 13.60
C PRO A 194 -12.30 -6.88 13.27
N LEU A 195 -12.34 -5.94 14.22
CA LEU A 195 -11.76 -4.61 14.04
C LEU A 195 -10.24 -4.67 14.07
N LEU A 196 -9.68 -5.45 14.99
CA LEU A 196 -8.26 -5.69 15.10
C LEU A 196 -7.71 -6.36 13.83
N GLN A 197 -8.38 -7.40 13.34
CA GLN A 197 -8.07 -8.06 12.06
C GLN A 197 -8.11 -7.09 10.88
N TYR A 198 -9.16 -6.26 10.82
CA TYR A 198 -9.32 -5.27 9.76
C TYR A 198 -8.16 -4.27 9.74
N TYR A 199 -7.84 -3.65 10.88
CA TYR A 199 -6.79 -2.63 10.94
C TYR A 199 -5.39 -3.22 10.81
N ASP A 200 -5.11 -4.42 11.33
CA ASP A 200 -3.84 -5.11 11.09
C ASP A 200 -3.64 -5.44 9.61
N GLY A 201 -4.67 -5.98 8.94
CA GLY A 201 -4.66 -6.23 7.51
C GLY A 201 -4.42 -4.95 6.69
N LEU A 202 -5.11 -3.85 7.03
CA LEU A 202 -4.97 -2.57 6.36
C LEU A 202 -3.59 -1.93 6.58
N ALA A 203 -3.07 -1.95 7.81
CA ALA A 203 -1.75 -1.45 8.12
C ALA A 203 -0.65 -2.31 7.49
N SER A 204 -0.86 -3.62 7.38
CA SER A 204 -0.02 -4.54 6.61
C SER A 204 0.01 -4.18 5.14
N TYR A 205 -1.14 -3.98 4.51
CA TYR A 205 -1.23 -3.59 3.12
C TYR A 205 -0.55 -2.24 2.83
N ILE A 206 -0.77 -1.21 3.66
CA ILE A 206 -0.15 0.11 3.50
C ILE A 206 1.35 0.07 3.80
N GLY A 207 1.76 -0.72 4.80
CA GLY A 207 3.14 -0.82 5.26
C GLY A 207 4.03 -1.66 4.35
N GLN A 208 3.47 -2.48 3.46
CA GLN A 208 4.22 -3.32 2.53
C GLN A 208 5.07 -2.49 1.57
N LYS A 209 6.37 -2.43 1.85
CA LYS A 209 7.41 -2.05 0.89
C LYS A 209 7.94 -3.30 0.20
N LYS A 210 8.61 -3.13 -0.95
CA LYS A 210 9.25 -4.24 -1.67
C LYS A 210 9.98 -5.18 -0.70
N PRO A 211 9.82 -6.51 -0.84
CA PRO A 211 10.40 -7.46 0.10
C PRO A 211 11.93 -7.35 0.08
N TYR A 212 12.52 -7.34 1.27
CA TYR A 212 13.93 -7.59 1.50
C TYR A 212 13.98 -8.72 2.50
N LYS A 213 14.52 -9.87 2.12
CA LYS A 213 14.67 -11.00 3.03
C LYS A 213 15.68 -10.59 4.11
N SER A 214 15.21 -10.32 5.32
CA SER A 214 16.04 -10.11 6.50
C SER A 214 16.23 -11.44 7.22
N THR A 215 17.46 -11.74 7.62
CA THR A 215 17.77 -12.93 8.45
C THR A 215 17.52 -12.70 9.94
N THR A 216 17.43 -11.43 10.38
CA THR A 216 17.19 -11.08 11.79
C THR A 216 16.00 -10.13 11.92
N ARG A 217 15.28 -10.22 13.06
CA ARG A 217 14.13 -9.34 13.39
C ARG A 217 14.52 -8.01 14.01
N TYR A 218 15.77 -7.81 14.39
CA TYR A 218 16.24 -6.53 14.91
C TYR A 218 17.69 -6.25 14.48
N TYR A 219 18.04 -4.96 14.47
CA TYR A 219 19.37 -4.47 14.14
C TYR A 219 20.32 -4.63 15.33
N ALA A 220 20.93 -5.81 15.47
CA ALA A 220 21.82 -6.15 16.59
C ALA A 220 23.07 -5.23 16.69
N HIS A 221 23.54 -4.70 15.56
CA HIS A 221 24.66 -3.76 15.52
C HIS A 221 24.39 -2.42 16.23
N GLU A 222 23.12 -2.08 16.46
CA GLU A 222 22.72 -0.88 17.20
C GLU A 222 22.56 -1.14 18.72
N GLY A 223 23.00 -2.31 19.21
CA GLY A 223 22.98 -2.69 20.63
C GLY A 223 22.00 -3.81 20.99
N LYS A 224 22.19 -4.46 22.14
CA LYS A 224 21.25 -5.50 22.61
C LYS A 224 19.94 -4.86 23.09
N ILE A 225 18.81 -5.51 22.83
CA ILE A 225 17.51 -5.15 23.42
C ILE A 225 17.24 -6.10 24.58
N ASP A 226 16.86 -5.55 25.74
CA ASP A 226 16.35 -6.34 26.86
C ASP A 226 14.85 -6.54 26.70
N PHE A 227 14.48 -7.69 26.13
CA PHE A 227 13.09 -8.02 25.85
C PHE A 227 12.25 -8.24 27.13
N LYS A 228 12.86 -8.68 28.23
CA LYS A 228 12.16 -8.86 29.51
C LYS A 228 11.83 -7.52 30.14
N ALA A 229 12.77 -6.59 30.12
CA ALA A 229 12.51 -5.22 30.56
C ALA A 229 11.43 -4.55 29.70
N LEU A 230 11.47 -4.78 28.38
CA LEU A 230 10.48 -4.25 27.44
C LEU A 230 9.07 -4.80 27.70
N ALA A 231 8.93 -6.12 27.93
CA ALA A 231 7.65 -6.74 28.26
C ALA A 231 7.05 -6.17 29.55
N LYS A 232 7.84 -6.08 30.63
CA LYS A 232 7.39 -5.48 31.91
C LYS A 232 6.93 -4.03 31.76
N GLU A 233 7.60 -3.24 30.93
CA GLU A 233 7.22 -1.85 30.70
C GLU A 233 5.91 -1.73 29.91
N ILE A 234 5.64 -2.67 28.99
CA ILE A 234 4.35 -2.78 28.28
C ILE A 234 3.26 -3.18 29.27
N GLU A 235 3.48 -4.21 30.09
CA GLU A 235 2.53 -4.71 31.09
C GLU A 235 2.12 -3.61 32.06
N LYS A 236 3.08 -2.81 32.54
CA LYS A 236 2.81 -1.69 33.45
C LYS A 236 1.90 -0.61 32.85
N ARG A 237 1.91 -0.45 31.52
CA ARG A 237 1.25 0.65 30.80
C ARG A 237 -0.04 0.23 30.11
N GLN A 238 -0.36 -1.06 30.09
CA GLN A 238 -1.47 -1.62 29.33
C GLN A 238 -2.85 -1.09 29.76
N HIS A 239 -2.99 -0.63 31.00
CA HIS A 239 -4.25 -0.11 31.55
C HIS A 239 -4.64 1.27 31.00
N SER A 240 -3.76 1.94 30.24
CA SER A 240 -4.03 3.25 29.68
C SER A 240 -3.62 3.29 28.22
N ALA A 241 -4.62 3.43 27.33
CA ALA A 241 -4.40 3.62 25.91
C ALA A 241 -3.42 4.78 25.63
N TYR A 242 -3.52 5.87 26.40
CA TYR A 242 -2.61 7.01 26.31
C TYR A 242 -1.17 6.63 26.69
N GLN A 243 -0.96 6.02 27.86
CA GLN A 243 0.38 5.68 28.33
C GLN A 243 1.06 4.64 27.45
N LEU A 244 0.30 3.63 27.00
CA LEU A 244 0.77 2.60 26.09
C LEU A 244 1.12 3.20 24.72
N TYR A 245 0.25 4.05 24.16
CA TYR A 245 0.54 4.76 22.90
C TYR A 245 1.79 5.61 23.00
N GLN A 246 1.93 6.38 24.08
CA GLN A 246 3.06 7.27 24.27
C GLN A 246 4.37 6.50 24.40
N PHE A 247 4.35 5.38 25.12
CA PHE A 247 5.48 4.47 25.21
C PHE A 247 5.87 3.91 23.84
N VAL A 248 4.90 3.38 23.08
CA VAL A 248 5.17 2.86 21.73
C VAL A 248 5.73 3.96 20.82
N TYR A 249 5.16 5.16 20.87
CA TYR A 249 5.61 6.32 20.09
C TYR A 249 7.09 6.68 20.38
N GLN A 250 7.46 6.67 21.65
CA GLN A 250 8.79 7.09 22.11
C GLN A 250 9.83 5.96 22.12
N SER A 251 9.44 4.69 22.07
CA SER A 251 10.36 3.55 22.18
C SER A 251 11.36 3.49 21.01
N LYS A 252 12.64 3.54 21.37
CA LYS A 252 13.76 3.34 20.43
C LYS A 252 13.88 1.86 20.09
N GLU A 253 13.63 0.98 21.04
CA GLU A 253 13.67 -0.49 20.92
C GLU A 253 12.66 -0.97 19.86
N LEU A 254 11.40 -0.54 19.94
CA LEU A 254 10.35 -0.89 18.97
C LEU A 254 10.60 -0.31 17.56
N THR A 255 11.42 0.75 17.47
CA THR A 255 11.86 1.30 16.17
C THR A 255 12.87 0.39 15.48
N ARG A 256 13.69 -0.30 16.28
CA ARG A 256 14.78 -1.18 15.82
C ARG A 256 14.30 -2.58 15.48
N LEU A 257 13.11 -2.96 15.96
CA LEU A 257 12.44 -4.21 15.60
C LEU A 257 11.79 -4.07 14.22
N VAL A 258 12.05 -5.04 13.35
CA VAL A 258 11.39 -5.19 12.06
C VAL A 258 10.03 -5.85 12.28
N LYS A 259 8.99 -5.31 11.64
CA LYS A 259 7.61 -5.83 11.70
C LYS A 259 7.53 -7.31 11.29
N SER A 260 8.24 -7.70 10.24
CA SER A 260 8.33 -9.07 9.76
C SER A 260 9.65 -9.32 9.03
N MET A 261 10.12 -10.56 9.02
CA MET A 261 11.43 -10.91 8.45
C MET A 261 11.52 -10.66 6.94
N ASP A 262 10.38 -10.71 6.24
CA ASP A 262 10.35 -10.56 4.77
C ASP A 262 10.04 -9.13 4.29
N TYR A 263 9.67 -8.20 5.18
CA TYR A 263 9.23 -6.86 4.79
C TYR A 263 9.92 -5.74 5.58
N LYS A 264 10.21 -4.64 4.88
CA LYS A 264 10.82 -3.45 5.48
C LYS A 264 9.78 -2.58 6.18
N GLY A 265 9.84 -2.52 7.51
CA GLY A 265 9.07 -1.59 8.35
C GLY A 265 9.37 -1.85 9.82
N SER A 266 9.40 -0.81 10.66
CA SER A 266 9.59 -0.99 12.10
C SER A 266 8.28 -1.42 12.78
N LEU A 267 8.35 -2.27 13.80
CA LEU A 267 7.20 -2.67 14.61
C LEU A 267 6.46 -1.44 15.17
N ARG A 268 7.18 -0.45 15.69
CA ARG A 268 6.60 0.83 16.13
C ARG A 268 5.67 1.45 15.09
N ASN A 269 6.17 1.64 13.87
CA ASN A 269 5.39 2.30 12.81
C ASN A 269 4.15 1.50 12.41
N HIS A 270 4.19 0.17 12.50
CA HIS A 270 3.03 -0.68 12.26
C HIS A 270 1.94 -0.45 13.31
N LEU A 271 2.32 -0.58 14.59
CA LEU A 271 1.44 -0.33 15.75
C LEU A 271 0.80 1.06 15.68
N LEU A 272 1.61 2.10 15.45
CA LEU A 272 1.12 3.47 15.33
C LEU A 272 0.23 3.69 14.10
N LEU A 273 0.48 2.98 12.98
CA LEU A 273 -0.34 3.10 11.79
C LEU A 273 -1.75 2.58 12.02
N MET A 274 -1.89 1.40 12.64
CA MET A 274 -3.21 0.84 12.98
C MET A 274 -4.02 1.79 13.85
N VAL A 275 -3.41 2.30 14.92
CA VAL A 275 -4.09 3.25 15.81
C VAL A 275 -4.51 4.53 15.07
N ASN A 276 -3.65 5.06 14.21
CA ASN A 276 -4.00 6.25 13.43
C ASN A 276 -5.13 5.99 12.41
N LEU A 277 -5.21 4.80 11.83
CA LEU A 277 -6.32 4.41 10.95
C LEU A 277 -7.63 4.37 11.73
N ALA A 278 -7.67 3.66 12.86
CA ALA A 278 -8.85 3.56 13.72
C ALA A 278 -9.35 4.93 14.21
N ILE A 279 -8.43 5.78 14.69
CA ILE A 279 -8.76 7.15 15.11
C ILE A 279 -9.30 7.99 13.96
N ASN A 280 -8.73 7.87 12.76
CA ASN A 280 -9.18 8.64 11.61
C ASN A 280 -10.56 8.19 11.14
N ASP A 281 -10.83 6.88 11.12
CA ASP A 281 -12.14 6.34 10.78
C ASP A 281 -13.20 6.71 11.83
N TYR A 282 -12.85 6.73 13.12
CA TYR A 282 -13.70 7.26 14.18
C TYR A 282 -14.03 8.75 13.96
N ARG A 283 -13.01 9.59 13.75
CA ARG A 283 -13.20 11.04 13.51
C ARG A 283 -14.00 11.35 12.25
N ARG A 284 -13.99 10.45 11.26
CA ARG A 284 -14.77 10.57 10.02
C ARG A 284 -16.17 9.95 10.14
N GLY A 285 -16.52 9.40 11.31
CA GLY A 285 -17.79 8.73 11.53
C GLY A 285 -17.95 7.42 10.76
N LYS A 286 -16.86 6.81 10.28
CA LYS A 286 -16.85 5.47 9.66
C LYS A 286 -16.84 4.38 10.72
N LEU A 287 -16.14 4.61 11.83
CA LEU A 287 -16.18 3.75 13.01
C LEU A 287 -17.18 4.37 14.00
N ARG A 288 -18.33 3.72 14.20
CA ARG A 288 -19.39 4.20 15.11
C ARG A 288 -19.74 3.17 16.16
N THR A 289 -20.06 3.65 17.36
CA THR A 289 -20.63 2.82 18.43
C THR A 289 -22.12 2.69 18.19
N LYS A 290 -22.64 1.45 18.16
CA LYS A 290 -24.05 1.12 18.11
C LYS A 290 -24.30 0.03 19.15
N ASN A 291 -25.18 0.28 20.13
CA ASN A 291 -25.45 -0.62 21.24
C ASN A 291 -24.16 -1.05 21.97
N ASP A 292 -23.29 -0.10 22.31
CA ASP A 292 -21.98 -0.33 22.96
C ASP A 292 -20.95 -1.15 22.14
N THR A 293 -21.29 -1.51 20.90
CA THR A 293 -20.40 -2.24 19.96
C THR A 293 -19.90 -1.34 18.84
N PHE A 294 -18.66 -1.52 18.36
CA PHE A 294 -18.16 -0.78 17.20
C PHE A 294 -18.52 -1.46 15.87
N GLN A 295 -19.01 -0.67 14.92
CA GLN A 295 -19.26 -1.11 13.55
C GLN A 295 -18.55 -0.21 12.54
N ILE A 296 -17.92 -0.82 11.52
CA ILE A 296 -17.41 -0.12 10.35
C ILE A 296 -18.58 0.11 9.41
N VAL A 297 -18.99 1.37 9.25
CA VAL A 297 -19.98 1.77 8.26
C VAL A 297 -19.27 1.93 6.92
N SER A 298 -19.64 1.12 5.93
CA SER A 298 -19.11 1.27 4.56
C SER A 298 -19.51 2.65 4.02
N SER A 299 -18.52 3.52 3.78
CA SER A 299 -18.76 4.78 3.06
C SER A 299 -19.12 4.46 1.61
N SER A 300 -20.26 4.97 1.15
CA SER A 300 -20.59 5.08 -0.27
C SER A 300 -19.47 5.82 -1.03
N ALA A 301 -19.37 5.58 -2.33
CA ALA A 301 -18.29 5.99 -3.23
C ALA A 301 -18.10 7.53 -3.42
N THR A 302 -18.64 8.37 -2.55
CA THR A 302 -18.75 9.83 -2.71
C THR A 302 -17.69 10.64 -1.97
N ASP A 303 -16.85 10.03 -1.13
CA ASP A 303 -15.87 10.78 -0.30
C ASP A 303 -14.41 10.51 -0.72
N ALA A 304 -14.06 10.82 -1.97
CA ALA A 304 -12.69 10.85 -2.48
C ALA A 304 -12.21 12.29 -2.72
#